data_AF-A0A959IE02-F1
#
_entry.id   AF-A0A959IE02-F1
#
_cell.length_a   1.000
_cell.length_b   1.000
_cell.length_c   1.000
_cell.angle_alpha   90.00
_cell.angle_beta   90.00
_cell.angle_gamma   90.00
#
_symmetry.space_group_name_H-M   'P 1'
#
loop_
_entity.id
_entity.type
_entity.pdbx_description
1 polymer ?
#
loop_
_entity_poly.entity_id
_entity_poly.type
_entity_poly.pdbx_seq_one_letter_code
_entity_poly.pdbx_strand_id
1 'polypeptide(L)'
;MPSLIKFWKLLKNLLCTDGSGLKIMIPKEIDNDEVIVRGIFHPFHWSNSKKKLKREALLPPSGSRDVSTLRLKYTNEHFCKRHVKKIAEEVPAYTYCGLATFFAGSIEKTNQEAIGKNSNQDIFIELVFSPMDDQKRYRTDFPIYDTDNGLPMHSDILYSQAMPEKGKPQTGFRIIADTLLTKIDMFVDSSPSLDRWTGPSLRY
;
A
#
# COMPACT_ATOMS: atom_id res chain seq x y z
N MET A 1 22.47 42.62 5.64
CA MET A 1 22.48 41.18 5.98
C MET A 1 21.42 40.47 5.16
N PRO A 2 21.77 39.66 4.15
CA PRO A 2 20.79 38.89 3.39
C PRO A 2 20.19 37.79 4.28
N SER A 3 18.87 37.67 4.31
CA SER A 3 18.17 36.72 5.18
C SER A 3 18.58 35.28 4.90
N LEU A 4 18.76 34.49 5.96
CA LEU A 4 18.97 33.03 5.93
C LEU A 4 18.01 32.30 4.97
N ILE A 5 16.83 32.87 4.73
CA ILE A 5 15.80 32.36 3.81
C ILE A 5 16.30 32.33 2.34
N LYS A 6 17.11 33.31 1.90
CA LYS A 6 17.70 33.28 0.56
C LYS A 6 18.80 32.23 0.41
N PHE A 7 19.52 31.92 1.49
CA PHE A 7 20.58 30.91 1.50
C PHE A 7 20.03 29.49 1.33
N TRP A 8 18.91 29.17 1.98
CA TRP A 8 18.19 27.90 1.78
C TRP A 8 17.57 27.77 0.39
N LYS A 9 17.13 28.88 -0.22
CA LYS A 9 16.64 28.89 -1.61
C LYS A 9 17.77 28.63 -2.63
N LEU A 10 18.99 29.07 -2.32
CA LEU A 10 20.17 28.81 -3.15
C LEU A 10 20.69 27.37 -2.98
N LEU A 11 20.60 26.80 -1.77
CA LEU A 11 21.02 25.42 -1.51
C LEU A 11 20.15 24.38 -2.24
N LYS A 12 18.87 24.68 -2.47
CA LYS A 12 17.99 23.84 -3.31
C LYS A 12 18.40 23.79 -4.78
N ASN A 13 19.16 24.77 -5.27
CA ASN A 13 19.64 24.86 -6.66
C ASN A 13 21.08 24.33 -6.84
N LEU A 14 21.70 23.81 -5.77
CA LEU A 14 23.06 23.27 -5.76
C LEU A 14 23.09 21.74 -5.63
N LEU A 15 21.98 21.08 -5.94
CA LEU A 15 21.91 19.63 -6.13
C LEU A 15 22.21 19.35 -7.60
N CYS A 16 23.30 18.63 -7.82
CA CYS A 16 23.86 18.17 -9.08
C CYS A 16 22.82 17.97 -10.19
N THR A 17 22.87 18.85 -11.19
CA THR A 17 22.17 18.68 -12.46
C THR A 17 23.04 17.83 -13.39
N ASP A 18 23.06 16.54 -13.14
CA ASP A 18 23.26 15.55 -14.21
C ASP A 18 21.89 14.91 -14.43
N GLY A 19 21.51 14.60 -15.67
CA GLY A 19 20.15 14.23 -16.10
C GLY A 19 19.48 12.99 -15.48
N SER A 20 19.94 12.52 -14.32
CA SER A 20 19.24 11.63 -13.41
C SER A 20 18.42 12.45 -12.42
N GLY A 21 17.10 12.24 -12.36
CA GLY A 21 16.24 12.86 -11.34
C GLY A 21 16.82 12.67 -9.93
N LEU A 22 16.57 13.63 -9.04
CA LEU A 22 17.02 13.56 -7.64
C LEU A 22 16.60 12.23 -7.02
N LYS A 23 17.59 11.43 -6.63
CA LYS A 23 17.39 10.16 -5.94
C LYS A 23 16.85 10.43 -4.53
N ILE A 24 15.67 9.93 -4.22
CA ILE A 24 15.05 10.10 -2.90
C ILE A 24 15.29 8.84 -2.08
N MET A 25 15.96 8.98 -0.94
CA MET A 25 16.10 7.89 0.02
C MET A 25 14.74 7.62 0.66
N ILE A 26 14.33 6.34 0.69
CA ILE A 26 13.08 5.91 1.30
C ILE A 26 13.35 5.58 2.78
N PRO A 27 12.74 6.30 3.74
CA PRO A 27 12.90 6.01 5.16
C PRO A 27 12.30 4.65 5.52
N LYS A 28 12.90 3.94 6.48
CA LYS A 28 12.35 2.69 7.02
C LYS A 28 11.03 2.91 7.77
N GLU A 29 10.97 4.01 8.52
CA GLU A 29 9.75 4.45 9.18
C GLU A 29 8.78 5.00 8.13
N ILE A 30 7.49 4.69 8.31
CA ILE A 30 6.42 5.14 7.43
C ILE A 30 5.65 6.23 8.16
N ASP A 31 5.68 7.45 7.63
CA ASP A 31 4.99 8.57 8.27
C ASP A 31 3.46 8.33 8.25
N ASN A 32 2.78 8.74 9.32
CA ASN A 32 1.34 8.53 9.48
C ASN A 32 0.47 9.20 8.39
N ASP A 33 0.99 10.22 7.72
CA ASP A 33 0.35 10.95 6.62
C ASP A 33 0.65 10.34 5.25
N GLU A 34 1.46 9.29 5.15
CA GLU A 34 1.70 8.61 3.88
C GLU A 34 0.43 7.94 3.36
N VAL A 35 0.13 8.18 2.09
CA VAL A 35 -0.92 7.46 1.36
C VAL A 35 -0.39 6.10 0.94
N ILE A 36 -1.07 5.06 1.42
CA ILE A 36 -0.79 3.66 1.13
C ILE A 36 -1.78 3.18 0.08
N VAL A 37 -1.28 2.50 -0.95
CA VAL A 37 -2.04 2.05 -2.11
C VAL A 37 -2.10 0.53 -2.13
N ARG A 38 -3.28 0.00 -2.41
CA ARG A 38 -3.50 -1.43 -2.63
C ARG A 38 -4.14 -1.71 -3.99
N GLY A 39 -3.65 -2.75 -4.65
CA GLY A 39 -4.26 -3.32 -5.86
C GLY A 39 -5.55 -4.09 -5.58
N ILE A 40 -6.59 -3.82 -6.37
CA ILE A 40 -7.92 -4.41 -6.19
C ILE A 40 -8.30 -5.27 -7.39
N PHE A 41 -8.67 -6.52 -7.11
CA PHE A 41 -9.01 -7.53 -8.10
C PHE A 41 -10.44 -8.04 -7.93
N HIS A 42 -11.11 -8.35 -9.04
CA HIS A 42 -12.33 -9.14 -9.08
C HIS A 42 -11.98 -10.60 -9.38
N PRO A 43 -12.70 -11.59 -8.82
CA PRO A 43 -13.84 -11.46 -7.90
C PRO A 43 -13.49 -11.38 -6.42
N PHE A 44 -12.21 -11.47 -6.06
CA PHE A 44 -11.79 -11.63 -4.67
C PHE A 44 -11.98 -10.38 -3.81
N HIS A 45 -11.52 -9.23 -4.28
CA HIS A 45 -11.54 -7.96 -3.52
C HIS A 45 -12.78 -7.13 -3.83
N TRP A 46 -13.31 -7.19 -5.05
CA TRP A 46 -14.41 -6.32 -5.48
C TRP A 46 -15.67 -7.08 -5.88
N SER A 47 -16.82 -6.62 -5.37
CA SER A 47 -18.14 -7.11 -5.77
C SER A 47 -18.74 -6.23 -6.86
N ASN A 48 -18.83 -6.75 -8.09
CA ASN A 48 -19.45 -6.03 -9.21
C ASN A 48 -20.95 -5.79 -9.00
N SER A 49 -21.67 -6.74 -8.40
CA SER A 49 -23.11 -6.63 -8.14
C SER A 49 -23.42 -5.64 -7.01
N LYS A 50 -22.61 -5.64 -5.94
CA LYS A 50 -22.80 -4.75 -4.79
C LYS A 50 -22.08 -3.41 -4.93
N LYS A 51 -21.28 -3.24 -5.99
CA LYS A 51 -20.37 -2.10 -6.20
C LYS A 51 -19.61 -1.73 -4.93
N LYS A 52 -19.05 -2.75 -4.26
CA LYS A 52 -18.44 -2.60 -2.94
C LYS A 52 -17.13 -3.38 -2.83
N LEU A 53 -16.17 -2.76 -2.15
CA LEU A 53 -14.93 -3.40 -1.73
C LEU A 53 -15.24 -4.41 -0.61
N LYS A 54 -14.68 -5.59 -0.73
CA LYS A 54 -14.84 -6.69 0.22
C LYS A 54 -13.66 -6.73 1.18
N ARG A 55 -13.89 -7.25 2.38
CA ARG A 55 -12.85 -7.36 3.42
C ARG A 55 -11.66 -8.21 3.01
N GLU A 56 -11.85 -9.15 2.09
CA GLU A 56 -10.80 -10.01 1.54
C GLU A 56 -9.70 -9.19 0.87
N ALA A 57 -10.01 -7.95 0.46
CA ALA A 57 -9.03 -6.96 0.06
C ALA A 57 -8.12 -6.48 1.19
N LEU A 58 -8.21 -6.99 2.40
CA LEU A 58 -7.37 -6.62 3.55
C LEU A 58 -6.95 -7.83 4.37
N LEU A 59 -7.41 -9.02 4.01
CA LEU A 59 -7.04 -10.26 4.67
C LEU A 59 -5.84 -10.89 3.93
N PRO A 60 -4.83 -11.40 4.65
CA PRO A 60 -3.78 -12.19 4.04
C PRO A 60 -4.34 -13.53 3.52
N PRO A 61 -3.68 -14.16 2.53
CA PRO A 61 -3.94 -15.54 2.17
C PRO A 61 -3.75 -16.48 3.37
N SER A 62 -4.39 -17.66 3.32
CA SER A 62 -4.24 -18.67 4.38
C SER A 62 -2.77 -19.08 4.56
N GLY A 63 -2.31 -19.16 5.81
CA GLY A 63 -0.91 -19.45 6.16
C GLY A 63 0.04 -18.25 6.05
N SER A 64 -0.38 -17.14 5.45
CA SER A 64 0.39 -15.89 5.35
C SER A 64 -0.07 -14.87 6.40
N ARG A 65 0.76 -13.86 6.63
CA ARG A 65 0.53 -12.75 7.57
C ARG A 65 0.42 -11.40 6.88
N ASP A 66 0.92 -11.31 5.67
CA ASP A 66 1.25 -10.09 4.97
C ASP A 66 0.22 -9.78 3.90
N VAL A 67 -0.01 -8.48 3.72
CA VAL A 67 -0.83 -8.01 2.63
C VAL A 67 -0.19 -6.82 1.95
N SER A 68 0.23 -7.05 0.71
CA SER A 68 1.06 -6.14 -0.08
C SER A 68 0.38 -4.82 -0.39
N THR A 69 1.17 -3.76 -0.25
CA THR A 69 0.79 -2.37 -0.48
C THR A 69 1.98 -1.59 -1.07
N LEU A 70 1.71 -0.38 -1.56
CA LEU A 70 2.71 0.52 -2.11
C LEU A 70 2.62 1.89 -1.44
N ARG A 71 3.76 2.49 -1.12
CA ARG A 71 3.84 3.85 -0.58
C ARG A 71 3.78 4.88 -1.70
N LEU A 72 2.66 5.58 -1.88
CA LEU A 72 2.44 6.50 -3.00
C LEU A 72 3.45 7.67 -3.03
N LYS A 73 3.99 8.06 -1.87
CA LYS A 73 4.98 9.14 -1.73
C LYS A 73 6.24 8.91 -2.59
N TYR A 74 6.65 7.66 -2.78
CA TYR A 74 7.86 7.26 -3.51
C TYR A 74 7.53 6.59 -4.85
N THR A 75 6.32 6.83 -5.37
CA THR A 75 5.88 6.36 -6.69
C THR A 75 4.76 7.25 -7.24
N ASN A 76 4.00 6.76 -8.21
CA ASN A 76 2.83 7.44 -8.76
C ASN A 76 1.72 6.45 -9.13
N GLU A 77 0.52 6.98 -9.34
CA GLU A 77 -0.71 6.25 -9.66
C GLU A 77 -0.58 5.38 -10.91
N HIS A 78 0.16 5.89 -11.92
CA HIS A 78 0.39 5.16 -13.16
C HIS A 78 1.25 3.92 -12.91
N PHE A 79 2.31 4.04 -12.10
CA PHE A 79 3.12 2.90 -11.70
C PHE A 79 2.29 1.89 -10.91
N CYS A 80 1.53 2.34 -9.90
CA CYS A 80 0.67 1.46 -9.10
C CYS A 80 -0.29 0.66 -9.99
N LYS A 81 -0.96 1.32 -10.95
CA LYS A 81 -1.85 0.65 -11.90
C LYS A 81 -1.11 -0.40 -12.74
N ARG A 82 0.00 -0.04 -13.39
CA ARG A 82 0.78 -0.99 -14.22
C ARG A 82 1.24 -2.21 -13.42
N HIS A 83 1.76 -1.97 -12.21
CA HIS A 83 2.21 -3.03 -11.33
C HIS A 83 1.08 -4.00 -10.99
N VAL A 84 -0.08 -3.48 -10.57
CA VAL A 84 -1.23 -4.30 -10.20
C VAL A 84 -1.82 -5.03 -11.42
N LYS A 85 -1.87 -4.39 -12.60
CA LYS A 85 -2.29 -5.04 -13.86
C LYS A 85 -1.40 -6.24 -14.18
N LYS A 86 -0.08 -6.08 -14.08
CA LYS A 86 0.87 -7.18 -14.31
C LYS A 86 0.62 -8.38 -13.38
N ILE A 87 0.27 -8.13 -12.11
CA ILE A 87 -0.12 -9.22 -11.19
C ILE A 87 -1.40 -9.94 -11.68
N ALA A 88 -2.39 -9.19 -12.19
CA ALA A 88 -3.60 -9.81 -12.73
C ALA A 88 -3.32 -10.66 -13.99
N GLU A 89 -2.33 -10.30 -14.79
CA GLU A 89 -1.90 -11.08 -15.96
C GLU A 89 -1.19 -12.38 -15.55
N GLU A 90 -0.45 -12.38 -14.45
CA GLU A 90 0.25 -13.54 -13.90
C GLU A 90 -0.71 -14.53 -13.18
N VAL A 91 -1.90 -14.08 -12.76
CA VAL A 91 -2.86 -14.89 -11.99
C VAL A 91 -4.20 -14.97 -12.73
N PRO A 92 -4.50 -16.06 -13.47
CA PRO A 92 -5.67 -16.14 -14.35
C PRO A 92 -7.04 -15.90 -13.69
N ALA A 93 -7.14 -16.10 -12.38
CA ALA A 93 -8.37 -15.87 -11.63
C ALA A 93 -8.62 -14.39 -11.27
N TYR A 94 -7.66 -13.51 -11.54
CA TYR A 94 -7.71 -12.11 -11.14
C TYR A 94 -8.02 -11.20 -12.33
N THR A 95 -8.98 -10.29 -12.13
CA THR A 95 -9.23 -9.19 -13.06
C THR A 95 -8.97 -7.88 -12.33
N TYR A 96 -8.05 -7.07 -12.84
CA TYR A 96 -7.79 -5.73 -12.31
C TYR A 96 -9.07 -4.87 -12.32
N CYS A 97 -9.36 -4.22 -11.20
CA CYS A 97 -10.55 -3.37 -11.03
C CYS A 97 -10.24 -1.92 -10.71
N GLY A 98 -9.12 -1.65 -10.06
CA GLY A 98 -8.82 -0.33 -9.52
C GLY A 98 -7.82 -0.38 -8.39
N LEU A 99 -7.74 0.74 -7.67
CA LEU A 99 -6.82 0.96 -6.57
C LEU A 99 -7.63 1.38 -5.34
N ALA A 100 -7.20 0.94 -4.17
CA ALA A 100 -7.73 1.41 -2.90
C ALA A 100 -6.63 2.13 -2.11
N THR A 101 -6.99 3.15 -1.35
CA THR A 101 -6.04 3.92 -0.55
C THR A 101 -6.48 4.12 0.88
N PHE A 102 -5.52 4.32 1.77
CA PHE A 102 -5.72 4.77 3.15
C PHE A 102 -4.45 5.48 3.64
N PHE A 103 -4.58 6.32 4.67
CA PHE A 103 -3.42 6.91 5.35
C PHE A 103 -2.76 5.89 6.26
N ALA A 104 -1.44 5.82 6.30
CA ALA A 104 -0.68 4.90 7.17
C ALA A 104 -1.12 4.97 8.64
N GLY A 105 -1.39 6.16 9.17
CA GLY A 105 -1.89 6.36 10.55
C GLY A 105 -3.26 5.72 10.83
N SER A 106 -3.97 5.23 9.80
CA SER A 106 -5.20 4.44 9.96
C SER A 106 -4.97 3.08 10.61
N ILE A 107 -3.74 2.56 10.58
CA ILE A 107 -3.36 1.26 11.15
C ILE A 107 -3.48 1.28 12.67
N GLU A 108 -2.88 2.28 13.33
CA GLU A 108 -2.98 2.43 14.79
C GLU A 108 -4.43 2.61 15.24
N LYS A 109 -5.18 3.49 14.56
CA LYS A 109 -6.61 3.72 14.83
C LYS A 109 -7.43 2.44 14.66
N THR A 110 -7.11 1.64 13.64
CA THR A 110 -7.77 0.35 13.41
C THR A 110 -7.54 -0.60 14.57
N ASN A 111 -6.30 -0.71 15.07
CA ASN A 111 -6.00 -1.57 16.21
C ASN A 111 -6.77 -1.11 17.46
N GLN A 112 -6.76 0.19 17.77
CA GLN A 112 -7.48 0.76 18.92
C GLN A 112 -8.99 0.49 18.85
N GLU A 113 -9.62 0.74 17.69
CA GLU A 113 -11.06 0.50 17.50
C GLU A 113 -11.42 -0.99 17.53
N ALA A 114 -10.54 -1.85 17.01
CA ALA A 114 -10.79 -3.29 16.97
C ALA A 114 -10.76 -3.92 18.38
N ILE A 115 -9.85 -3.45 19.25
CA ILE A 115 -9.83 -3.84 20.68
C ILE A 115 -11.17 -3.50 21.34
N GLY A 116 -11.73 -2.32 21.05
CA GLY A 116 -13.05 -1.92 21.57
C GLY A 116 -14.22 -2.79 21.07
N LYS A 117 -14.11 -3.40 19.89
CA LYS A 117 -15.14 -4.28 19.31
C LYS A 117 -15.05 -5.72 19.80
N ASN A 118 -13.91 -6.12 20.35
CA ASN A 118 -13.72 -7.45 20.92
C ASN A 118 -12.60 -7.39 21.97
N SER A 119 -12.99 -7.39 23.24
CA SER A 119 -12.06 -7.28 24.38
C SER A 119 -11.08 -8.45 24.49
N ASN A 120 -11.34 -9.57 23.82
CA ASN A 120 -10.47 -10.75 23.78
C ASN A 120 -9.71 -10.84 22.45
N GLN A 121 -9.43 -9.72 21.80
CA GLN A 121 -8.78 -9.69 20.50
C GLN A 121 -7.26 -9.71 20.62
N ASP A 122 -6.66 -10.86 20.29
CA ASP A 122 -5.20 -11.07 20.24
C ASP A 122 -4.58 -10.78 18.85
N ILE A 123 -5.36 -10.18 17.94
CA ILE A 123 -4.95 -9.89 16.57
C ILE A 123 -4.85 -8.38 16.37
N PHE A 124 -3.65 -7.92 16.07
CA PHE A 124 -3.36 -6.57 15.58
C PHE A 124 -2.61 -6.61 14.25
N ILE A 125 -2.52 -5.45 13.59
CA ILE A 125 -1.76 -5.23 12.36
C ILE A 125 -0.72 -4.13 12.53
N GLU A 126 0.34 -4.22 11.75
CA GLU A 126 1.37 -3.19 11.60
C GLU A 126 1.55 -2.86 10.11
N LEU A 127 2.10 -1.68 9.80
CA LEU A 127 2.53 -1.37 8.44
C LEU A 127 4.06 -1.40 8.42
N VAL A 128 4.62 -2.29 7.61
CA VAL A 128 6.05 -2.58 7.59
C VAL A 128 6.64 -2.17 6.26
N PHE A 129 7.77 -1.47 6.28
CA PHE A 129 8.56 -1.23 5.08
C PHE A 129 9.29 -2.50 4.65
N SER A 130 8.94 -3.02 3.48
CA SER A 130 9.37 -4.33 2.99
C SER A 130 9.77 -4.26 1.51
N PRO A 131 10.80 -3.46 1.17
CA PRO A 131 11.22 -3.23 -0.21
C PRO A 131 11.56 -4.55 -0.91
N MET A 132 11.30 -4.64 -2.22
CA MET A 132 11.65 -5.81 -3.01
C MET A 132 12.61 -5.46 -4.15
N ASP A 133 13.48 -6.40 -4.51
CA ASP A 133 14.31 -6.31 -5.72
C ASP A 133 13.53 -6.67 -7.00
N ASP A 134 14.19 -6.63 -8.15
CA ASP A 134 13.63 -6.99 -9.45
C ASP A 134 13.26 -8.47 -9.59
N GLN A 135 13.82 -9.32 -8.72
CA GLN A 135 13.50 -10.74 -8.59
C GLN A 135 12.36 -11.00 -7.59
N LYS A 136 11.67 -9.96 -7.12
CA LYS A 136 10.57 -10.02 -6.14
C LYS A 136 11.02 -10.60 -4.78
N ARG A 137 12.29 -10.47 -4.42
CA ARG A 137 12.82 -10.88 -3.10
C ARG A 137 12.86 -9.67 -2.18
N TYR A 138 12.51 -9.89 -0.91
CA TYR A 138 12.63 -8.86 0.12
C TYR A 138 14.09 -8.42 0.29
N ARG A 139 14.29 -7.11 0.28
CA ARG A 139 15.59 -6.47 0.51
C ARG A 139 15.77 -6.17 1.98
N THR A 140 16.97 -6.46 2.48
CA THR A 140 17.39 -6.17 3.87
C THR A 140 18.52 -5.15 3.93
N ASP A 141 19.10 -4.83 2.77
CA ASP A 141 20.13 -3.82 2.62
C ASP A 141 19.56 -2.39 2.77
N PHE A 142 20.43 -1.46 3.15
CA PHE A 142 20.08 -0.06 3.34
C PHE A 142 21.34 0.80 3.08
N PRO A 143 21.24 2.00 2.48
CA PRO A 143 20.03 2.74 2.10
C PRO A 143 19.27 2.18 0.88
N ILE A 144 17.95 2.37 0.89
CA ILE A 144 17.04 2.08 -0.24
C ILE A 144 16.58 3.41 -0.83
N TYR A 145 16.46 3.46 -2.15
CA TYR A 145 16.05 4.67 -2.85
C TYR A 145 14.93 4.39 -3.86
N ASP A 146 14.15 5.42 -4.17
CA ASP A 146 13.00 5.38 -5.09
C ASP A 146 13.31 4.95 -6.53
N THR A 147 14.56 5.16 -6.96
CA THR A 147 15.06 4.77 -8.29
C THR A 147 15.74 3.40 -8.30
N ASP A 148 15.83 2.70 -7.17
CA ASP A 148 16.36 1.34 -7.16
C ASP A 148 15.44 0.39 -7.95
N ASN A 149 16.02 -0.65 -8.56
CA ASN A 149 15.25 -1.65 -9.30
C ASN A 149 14.30 -2.44 -8.38
N GLY A 150 13.18 -2.91 -8.95
CA GLY A 150 12.17 -3.69 -8.23
C GLY A 150 11.02 -2.85 -7.70
N LEU A 151 10.69 -3.04 -6.42
CA LEU A 151 9.66 -2.31 -5.69
C LEU A 151 10.28 -1.68 -4.43
N PRO A 152 11.11 -0.63 -4.57
CA PRO A 152 11.77 -0.01 -3.42
C PRO A 152 10.79 0.67 -2.47
N MET A 153 9.58 1.01 -2.92
CA MET A 153 8.49 1.63 -2.15
C MET A 153 7.52 0.63 -1.52
N HIS A 154 7.76 -0.67 -1.66
CA HIS A 154 6.86 -1.71 -1.18
C HIS A 154 6.71 -1.67 0.35
N SER A 155 5.50 -1.94 0.80
CA SER A 155 5.17 -2.10 2.22
C SER A 155 4.12 -3.18 2.40
N ASP A 156 4.04 -3.77 3.58
CA ASP A 156 3.02 -4.76 3.90
C ASP A 156 2.19 -4.31 5.10
N ILE A 157 0.89 -4.58 5.03
CA ILE A 157 0.08 -4.72 6.24
C ILE A 157 0.43 -6.09 6.83
N LEU A 158 1.11 -6.11 7.97
CA LEU A 158 1.54 -7.33 8.64
C LEU A 158 0.61 -7.64 9.81
N TYR A 159 -0.10 -8.76 9.72
CA TYR A 159 -0.86 -9.31 10.84
C TYR A 159 0.09 -9.93 11.87
N SER A 160 -0.22 -9.72 13.14
CA SER A 160 0.48 -10.33 14.30
C SER A 160 0.52 -11.86 14.28
N GLN A 161 -0.45 -12.51 13.62
CA GLN A 161 -0.53 -13.97 13.48
C GLN A 161 -0.85 -14.37 12.04
N ALA A 162 -0.49 -15.59 11.65
CA ALA A 162 -0.81 -16.13 10.32
C ALA A 162 -2.31 -16.38 10.18
N MET A 163 -2.86 -16.09 8.99
CA MET A 163 -4.25 -16.38 8.67
C MET A 163 -4.53 -17.86 8.85
N PRO A 164 -5.53 -18.25 9.66
CA PRO A 164 -5.89 -19.64 9.83
C PRO A 164 -6.29 -20.32 8.51
N GLU A 165 -6.15 -21.64 8.47
CA GLU A 165 -6.69 -22.49 7.41
C GLU A 165 -8.20 -22.28 7.21
N LYS A 166 -8.66 -22.48 5.97
CA LYS A 166 -10.07 -22.37 5.63
C LYS A 166 -10.90 -23.31 6.52
N GLY A 167 -11.95 -22.77 7.13
CA GLY A 167 -12.84 -23.50 8.04
C GLY A 167 -12.54 -23.28 9.53
N LYS A 168 -11.37 -22.73 9.89
CA LYS A 168 -11.09 -22.30 11.26
C LYS A 168 -11.68 -20.92 11.56
N PRO A 169 -12.00 -20.59 12.82
CA PRO A 169 -12.46 -19.26 13.21
C PRO A 169 -11.48 -18.17 12.81
N GLN A 170 -11.98 -17.09 12.21
CA GLN A 170 -11.20 -15.94 11.72
C GLN A 170 -11.74 -14.60 12.27
N THR A 171 -12.43 -14.64 13.41
CA THR A 171 -13.19 -13.49 13.93
C THR A 171 -12.30 -12.26 14.14
N GLY A 172 -11.15 -12.40 14.80
CA GLY A 172 -10.22 -11.28 15.01
C GLY A 172 -9.70 -10.66 13.70
N PHE A 173 -9.29 -11.48 12.74
CA PHE A 173 -8.86 -11.02 11.42
C PHE A 173 -9.96 -10.24 10.69
N ARG A 174 -11.19 -10.75 10.74
CA ARG A 174 -12.36 -10.11 10.11
C ARG A 174 -12.69 -8.78 10.76
N ILE A 175 -12.62 -8.69 12.09
CA ILE A 175 -12.85 -7.43 12.81
C ILE A 175 -11.81 -6.38 12.41
N ILE A 176 -10.51 -6.74 12.34
CA ILE A 176 -9.46 -5.84 11.85
C ILE A 176 -9.77 -5.39 10.43
N ALA A 177 -9.99 -6.34 9.51
CA ALA A 177 -10.22 -6.02 8.10
C ALA A 177 -11.47 -5.15 7.91
N ASP A 178 -12.59 -5.49 8.55
CA ASP A 178 -13.82 -4.70 8.46
C ASP A 178 -13.63 -3.29 9.08
N THR A 179 -12.80 -3.16 10.12
CA THR A 179 -12.50 -1.86 10.76
C THR A 179 -11.57 -0.99 9.92
N LEU A 180 -10.58 -1.58 9.25
CA LEU A 180 -9.71 -0.86 8.31
C LEU A 180 -10.48 -0.49 7.04
N LEU A 181 -11.40 -1.35 6.59
CA LEU A 181 -12.22 -1.12 5.40
C LEU A 181 -13.05 0.17 5.48
N THR A 182 -13.42 0.63 6.68
CA THR A 182 -14.15 1.90 6.85
C THR A 182 -13.28 3.14 6.66
N LYS A 183 -11.96 2.96 6.55
CA LYS A 183 -10.95 4.03 6.41
C LYS A 183 -10.31 4.02 5.02
N ILE A 184 -10.87 3.22 4.11
CA ILE A 184 -10.35 3.01 2.77
C ILE A 184 -11.24 3.70 1.74
N ASP A 185 -10.57 4.46 0.87
CA ASP A 185 -11.17 5.00 -0.33
C ASP A 185 -10.91 4.06 -1.51
N MET A 186 -11.98 3.67 -2.20
CA MET A 186 -11.91 2.81 -3.37
C MET A 186 -12.05 3.62 -4.66
N PHE A 187 -11.08 3.45 -5.56
CA PHE A 187 -11.07 4.06 -6.88
C PHE A 187 -11.21 2.99 -7.95
N VAL A 188 -12.42 2.82 -8.45
CA VAL A 188 -12.69 1.92 -9.57
C VAL A 188 -12.12 2.53 -10.85
N ASP A 189 -11.33 1.75 -11.59
CA ASP A 189 -10.76 2.21 -12.85
C ASP A 189 -11.79 2.09 -13.97
N SER A 190 -12.14 3.22 -14.58
CA SER A 190 -13.07 3.27 -15.73
C SER A 190 -12.41 2.88 -17.05
N SER A 191 -11.07 2.83 -17.11
CA SER A 191 -10.28 2.53 -18.30
C SER A 191 -9.19 1.46 -18.01
N PRO A 192 -9.57 0.24 -17.58
CA PRO A 192 -8.61 -0.78 -17.14
C PRO A 192 -7.70 -1.30 -18.26
N SER A 193 -8.09 -1.15 -19.53
CA SER A 193 -7.27 -1.53 -20.69
C SER A 193 -6.03 -0.65 -20.87
N LEU A 194 -6.08 0.62 -20.45
CA LEU A 194 -4.95 1.53 -20.54
C LEU A 194 -3.90 1.19 -19.47
N ASP A 195 -2.63 1.56 -19.71
CA ASP A 195 -1.56 1.39 -18.70
C ASP A 195 -1.37 2.61 -17.80
N ARG A 196 -1.97 3.74 -18.18
CA ARG A 196 -1.98 4.96 -17.36
C ARG A 196 -3.25 5.03 -16.52
N TRP A 197 -3.10 5.58 -15.32
CA TRP A 197 -4.24 5.96 -14.48
C TRP A 197 -4.94 7.18 -15.08
N THR A 198 -6.26 7.09 -15.24
CA THR A 198 -7.11 8.18 -15.76
C THR A 198 -8.21 8.57 -14.77
N GLY A 199 -8.19 7.99 -13.57
CA GLY A 199 -9.10 8.35 -12.49
C GLY A 199 -8.66 9.63 -11.77
N PRO A 200 -9.38 10.02 -10.71
CA PRO A 200 -8.99 11.14 -9.86
C PRO A 200 -7.65 10.89 -9.17
N SER A 201 -7.03 11.95 -8.65
CA SER A 201 -5.82 11.85 -7.81
C SER A 201 -6.03 10.89 -6.66
N LEU A 202 -5.04 10.03 -6.39
CA LEU A 202 -5.03 9.17 -5.20
C LEU A 202 -4.51 9.91 -3.96
N ARG A 203 -3.92 11.08 -4.15
CA ARG A 203 -3.52 12.01 -3.07
C ARG A 203 -4.73 12.89 -2.77
N TYR A 204 -5.35 12.68 -1.62
CA TYR A 204 -6.37 13.57 -1.04
C TYR A 204 -5.71 14.77 -0.36
#